data_AF-E6WZV9-F1
#
_entry.id   AF-E6WZV9-F1
#
_cell.length_a   1.000
_cell.length_b   1.000
_cell.length_c   1.000
_cell.angle_alpha   90.00
_cell.angle_beta   90.00
_cell.angle_gamma   90.00
#
_symmetry.space_group_name_H-M   'P 1'
#
loop_
_entity.id
_entity.type
_entity.pdbx_description
1 polymer ?
#
loop_
_entity_poly.entity_id
_entity_poly.type
_entity_poly.pdbx_seq_one_letter_code
_entity_poly.pdbx_strand_id
1 'polypeptide(L)'
;MTDANGKKYYLHYDQVGSLRAVTDRRHRLVKAIRYDSYGNILRDSNPGFKVPFGFAGGLYDRDTRLVHFGFREYDPFTGKWTAKDPIGFAGGDSNLYGYVLGDPVNLVDPMGLLTELYIWEGVGYGESAFGHVSIGINNISYSWGPKGMDIRNLDNYIKIQTNFRNGIRLTLPLTTAQEKVFAKYLKNYSNNNSYWFPGNVCTDPINKGLRNLGFDFDPQTVPMALYLELIHTGIGRNPTYIRKRMKYQ
;
A
#
# COMPACT_ATOMS: atom_id res chain seq x y z
N MET A 1 4.73 24.81 -5.38
CA MET A 1 5.16 24.78 -6.80
C MET A 1 5.62 26.16 -7.24
N THR A 2 6.44 26.25 -8.28
CA THR A 2 6.86 27.52 -8.89
C THR A 2 6.53 27.44 -10.37
N ASP A 3 5.91 28.48 -10.95
CA ASP A 3 5.67 28.53 -12.39
C ASP A 3 6.91 28.95 -13.18
N ALA A 4 6.83 28.91 -14.52
CA ALA A 4 7.92 29.28 -15.42
C ALA A 4 8.40 30.74 -15.25
N ASN A 5 7.57 31.60 -14.65
CA ASN A 5 7.89 33.00 -14.37
C ASN A 5 8.46 33.22 -12.96
N GLY A 6 8.76 32.14 -12.22
CA GLY A 6 9.32 32.21 -10.88
C GLY A 6 8.30 32.51 -9.77
N LYS A 7 7.00 32.53 -10.06
CA LYS A 7 5.97 32.78 -9.04
C LYS A 7 5.70 31.51 -8.24
N LYS A 8 5.83 31.61 -6.92
CA LYS A 8 5.60 30.51 -5.98
C LYS A 8 4.12 30.41 -5.59
N TYR A 9 3.64 29.17 -5.50
CA TYR A 9 2.32 28.80 -5.03
C TYR A 9 2.42 27.69 -3.99
N TYR A 10 1.50 27.71 -3.03
CA TYR A 10 1.37 26.73 -1.97
C TYR A 10 0.14 25.88 -2.23
N LEU A 11 0.31 24.56 -2.19
CA LEU A 11 -0.72 23.58 -2.46
C LEU A 11 -1.21 23.02 -1.12
N HIS A 12 -2.52 22.97 -0.93
CA HIS A 12 -3.18 22.55 0.29
C HIS A 12 -4.00 21.30 0.02
N TYR A 13 -3.76 20.25 0.79
CA TYR A 13 -4.31 18.92 0.57
C TYR A 13 -5.20 18.47 1.74
N ASP A 14 -6.12 17.54 1.47
CA ASP A 14 -6.88 16.87 2.52
C ASP A 14 -6.17 15.60 3.06
N GLN A 15 -6.85 14.85 3.92
CA GLN A 15 -6.28 13.69 4.62
C GLN A 15 -5.91 12.52 3.69
N VAL A 16 -6.50 12.43 2.49
CA VAL A 16 -6.16 11.42 1.48
C VAL A 16 -5.25 11.99 0.38
N GLY A 17 -4.82 13.25 0.50
CA GLY A 17 -3.89 13.88 -0.43
C GLY A 17 -4.56 14.56 -1.63
N SER A 18 -5.87 14.80 -1.61
CA SER A 18 -6.56 15.52 -2.69
C SER A 18 -6.26 17.01 -2.62
N LEU A 19 -5.94 17.64 -3.75
CA LEU A 19 -5.67 19.09 -3.81
C LEU A 19 -6.96 19.90 -3.57
N ARG A 20 -7.09 20.55 -2.41
CA ARG A 20 -8.28 21.34 -2.07
C ARG A 20 -8.12 22.83 -2.37
N ALA A 21 -6.92 23.37 -2.22
CA ALA A 21 -6.69 24.79 -2.42
C ALA A 21 -5.27 25.11 -2.93
N VAL A 22 -5.15 26.23 -3.63
CA VAL A 22 -3.88 26.83 -4.04
C VAL A 22 -3.86 28.28 -3.57
N THR A 23 -2.79 28.69 -2.90
CA THR A 23 -2.57 30.09 -2.49
C THR A 23 -1.29 30.66 -3.07
N ASP A 24 -1.26 31.98 -3.27
CA ASP A 24 -0.04 32.71 -3.67
C ASP A 24 0.87 33.01 -2.45
N ARG A 25 2.00 33.70 -2.70
CA ARG A 25 2.96 34.12 -1.65
C ARG A 25 2.41 35.09 -0.62
N ARG A 26 1.24 35.68 -0.86
CA ARG A 26 0.53 36.55 0.08
C ARG A 26 -0.65 35.83 0.74
N HIS A 27 -0.68 34.49 0.65
CA HIS A 27 -1.74 33.63 1.19
C HIS A 27 -3.14 33.92 0.59
N ARG A 28 -3.21 34.57 -0.57
CA ARG A 28 -4.49 34.80 -1.24
C ARG A 28 -4.90 33.56 -2.01
N LEU A 29 -6.18 33.23 -1.96
CA LEU A 29 -6.74 32.08 -2.68
C LEU A 29 -6.64 32.30 -4.19
N VAL A 30 -5.99 31.35 -4.89
CA VAL A 30 -5.83 31.34 -6.34
C VAL A 30 -6.80 30.35 -7.00
N LYS A 31 -7.00 29.19 -6.35
CA LYS A 31 -7.89 28.12 -6.80
C LYS A 31 -8.39 27.34 -5.59
N ALA A 32 -9.67 26.96 -5.59
CA ALA A 32 -10.25 26.00 -4.67
C ALA A 32 -11.00 24.92 -5.46
N ILE A 33 -10.82 23.66 -5.06
CA ILE A 33 -11.47 22.51 -5.67
C ILE A 33 -12.26 21.76 -4.60
N ARG A 34 -13.54 21.51 -4.88
CA ARG A 34 -14.39 20.65 -4.06
C ARG A 34 -14.66 19.37 -4.82
N TYR A 35 -14.33 18.25 -4.19
CA TYR A 35 -14.64 16.91 -4.66
C TYR A 35 -15.81 16.32 -3.87
N ASP A 36 -16.53 15.38 -4.47
CA ASP A 36 -17.29 14.38 -3.72
C ASP A 36 -16.36 13.33 -3.08
N SER A 37 -16.91 12.28 -2.48
CA SER A 37 -16.14 11.23 -1.83
C SER A 37 -15.30 10.38 -2.81
N TYR A 38 -15.71 10.27 -4.07
CA TYR A 38 -15.02 9.47 -5.09
C TYR A 38 -14.14 10.32 -6.02
N GLY A 39 -13.99 11.61 -5.76
CA GLY A 39 -13.10 12.48 -6.52
C GLY A 39 -13.74 13.20 -7.71
N ASN A 40 -15.06 13.17 -7.88
CA ASN A 40 -15.72 14.02 -8.88
C ASN A 40 -15.61 15.48 -8.46
N ILE A 41 -15.18 16.35 -9.38
CA ILE A 41 -15.12 17.79 -9.12
C ILE A 41 -16.54 18.36 -9.08
N LEU A 42 -17.02 18.68 -7.88
CA LEU A 42 -18.28 19.40 -7.64
C LEU A 42 -18.15 20.90 -7.95
N ARG A 43 -16.97 21.47 -7.67
CA ARG A 43 -16.68 22.88 -7.94
C ARG A 43 -15.19 23.11 -8.15
N ASP A 44 -14.86 23.91 -9.16
CA ASP A 44 -13.53 24.47 -9.39
C ASP A 44 -13.65 26.00 -9.52
N SER A 45 -13.05 26.73 -8.57
CA SER A 45 -13.18 28.19 -8.53
C SER A 45 -12.38 28.92 -9.62
N ASN A 46 -11.40 28.25 -10.23
CA ASN A 46 -10.55 28.86 -11.25
C ASN A 46 -10.07 27.80 -12.26
N PRO A 47 -10.92 27.39 -13.21
CA PRO A 47 -10.60 26.34 -14.17
C PRO A 47 -9.50 26.73 -15.17
N GLY A 48 -9.19 28.01 -15.33
CA GLY A 48 -8.10 28.49 -16.19
C GLY A 48 -6.72 28.26 -15.58
N PHE A 49 -6.62 28.20 -14.24
CA PHE A 49 -5.39 27.89 -13.54
C PHE A 49 -5.17 26.37 -13.50
N LYS A 50 -4.26 25.90 -14.37
CA LYS A 50 -3.95 24.48 -14.54
C LYS A 50 -2.97 24.00 -13.49
N VAL A 51 -3.34 22.94 -12.78
CA VAL A 51 -2.48 22.19 -11.86
C VAL A 51 -2.69 20.71 -12.17
N PRO A 52 -1.63 19.92 -12.36
CA PRO A 52 -1.78 18.53 -12.77
C PRO A 52 -2.30 17.64 -11.63
N PHE A 53 -2.09 18.02 -10.37
CA PHE A 53 -2.50 17.23 -9.20
C PHE A 53 -3.99 17.42 -8.87
N GLY A 54 -4.69 16.32 -8.62
CA GLY A 54 -6.13 16.29 -8.34
C GLY A 54 -6.49 15.48 -7.10
N PHE A 55 -7.48 14.60 -7.26
CA PHE A 55 -7.99 13.71 -6.22
C PHE A 55 -6.92 12.70 -5.78
N ALA A 56 -6.81 12.47 -4.46
CA ALA A 56 -5.88 11.50 -3.85
C ALA A 56 -4.41 11.62 -4.32
N GLY A 57 -4.00 12.83 -4.73
CA GLY A 57 -2.66 13.10 -5.25
C GLY A 57 -2.37 12.60 -6.67
N GLY A 58 -3.35 11.97 -7.33
CA GLY A 58 -3.23 11.52 -8.71
C GLY A 58 -3.22 12.68 -9.71
N LEU A 59 -2.82 12.40 -10.96
CA LEU A 59 -2.78 13.41 -12.01
C LEU A 59 -4.15 13.48 -12.68
N TYR A 60 -4.85 14.60 -12.57
CA TYR A 60 -6.19 14.75 -13.16
C TYR A 60 -6.09 15.23 -14.60
N ASP A 61 -6.61 14.44 -15.52
CA ASP A 61 -6.81 14.83 -16.91
C ASP A 61 -8.24 15.36 -17.10
N ARG A 62 -8.33 16.59 -17.58
CA ARG A 62 -9.61 17.29 -17.75
C ARG A 62 -10.37 16.85 -18.99
N ASP A 63 -9.65 16.34 -20.00
CA ASP A 63 -10.24 15.97 -21.28
C ASP A 63 -10.93 14.61 -21.15
N THR A 64 -10.29 13.65 -20.49
CA THR A 64 -10.85 12.33 -20.20
C THR A 64 -11.64 12.27 -18.89
N ARG A 65 -11.42 13.23 -17.98
CA ARG A 65 -11.93 13.23 -16.59
C ARG A 65 -11.40 12.09 -15.72
N LEU A 66 -10.35 11.40 -16.17
CA LEU A 66 -9.69 10.35 -15.42
C LEU A 66 -8.63 10.93 -14.49
N VAL A 67 -8.28 10.15 -13.47
CA VAL A 67 -7.17 10.42 -12.58
C VAL A 67 -6.11 9.34 -12.81
N HIS A 68 -4.94 9.75 -13.30
CA HIS A 68 -3.82 8.86 -13.53
C HIS A 68 -3.14 8.53 -12.20
N PHE A 69 -3.16 7.25 -11.81
CA PHE A 69 -2.33 6.68 -10.76
C PHE A 69 -1.34 5.70 -11.40
N GLY A 70 -0.16 5.54 -10.80
CA GLY A 70 1.01 4.89 -11.41
C GLY A 70 0.72 3.76 -12.41
N PHE A 71 -0.02 2.72 -12.00
CA PHE A 71 -0.33 1.55 -12.82
C PHE A 71 -1.77 1.50 -13.36
N ARG A 72 -2.66 2.39 -12.92
CA ARG A 72 -4.08 2.34 -13.26
C ARG A 72 -4.67 3.73 -13.42
N GLU A 73 -5.56 3.83 -14.40
CA GLU A 73 -6.44 4.99 -14.53
C GLU A 73 -7.65 4.80 -13.62
N TYR A 74 -7.95 5.81 -12.83
CA TYR A 74 -9.14 5.86 -11.99
C TYR A 74 -10.20 6.74 -12.66
N ASP A 75 -11.44 6.25 -12.69
CA ASP A 75 -12.60 6.99 -13.14
C ASP A 75 -13.43 7.43 -11.91
N PRO A 76 -13.39 8.72 -11.52
CA PRO A 76 -14.20 9.24 -10.43
C PRO A 76 -15.70 9.10 -10.66
N PHE A 77 -16.16 9.12 -11.91
CA PHE A 77 -17.59 9.08 -12.22
C PHE A 77 -18.19 7.72 -11.85
N THR A 78 -17.49 6.64 -12.17
CA THR A 78 -17.91 5.28 -11.78
C THR A 78 -17.39 4.85 -10.40
N GLY A 79 -16.43 5.58 -9.83
CA GLY A 79 -15.78 5.23 -8.56
C GLY A 79 -14.91 3.98 -8.67
N LYS A 80 -14.32 3.73 -9.84
CA LYS A 80 -13.63 2.47 -10.18
C LYS A 80 -12.34 2.72 -10.93
N TRP A 81 -11.45 1.74 -10.88
CA TRP A 81 -10.36 1.62 -11.85
C TRP A 81 -10.93 1.30 -13.23
N THR A 82 -10.33 1.87 -14.29
CA THR A 82 -10.74 1.55 -15.67
C THR A 82 -10.16 0.22 -16.16
N ALA A 83 -9.12 -0.28 -15.47
CA ALA A 83 -8.47 -1.54 -15.74
C ALA A 83 -8.54 -2.46 -14.51
N LYS A 84 -8.63 -3.77 -14.78
CA LYS A 84 -8.54 -4.82 -13.77
C LYS A 84 -7.21 -4.68 -13.01
N ASP A 85 -7.26 -4.88 -11.69
CA ASP A 85 -6.08 -4.88 -10.85
C ASP A 85 -5.01 -5.84 -11.39
N PRO A 86 -3.80 -5.37 -11.75
CA PRO A 86 -2.69 -6.22 -12.17
C PRO A 86 -2.29 -7.25 -11.11
N ILE A 87 -2.60 -7.00 -9.83
CA ILE A 87 -2.35 -7.92 -8.73
C ILE A 87 -3.52 -8.87 -8.46
N GLY A 88 -4.59 -8.79 -9.26
CA GLY A 88 -5.74 -9.67 -9.13
C GLY A 88 -6.44 -9.53 -7.78
N PHE A 89 -6.95 -10.64 -7.26
CA PHE A 89 -7.63 -10.66 -5.94
C PHE A 89 -6.64 -10.50 -4.77
N ALA A 90 -5.34 -10.43 -5.03
CA ALA A 90 -4.35 -10.10 -4.03
C ALA A 90 -4.43 -8.63 -3.57
N GLY A 91 -5.19 -7.76 -4.26
CA GLY A 91 -5.45 -6.39 -3.82
C GLY A 91 -6.51 -6.26 -2.73
N GLY A 92 -6.88 -7.36 -2.08
CA GLY A 92 -7.83 -7.33 -0.96
C GLY A 92 -9.30 -7.26 -1.37
N ASP A 93 -9.60 -6.77 -2.57
CA ASP A 93 -10.96 -6.55 -3.09
C ASP A 93 -11.47 -7.74 -3.92
N SER A 94 -12.74 -8.11 -3.71
CA SER A 94 -13.46 -9.07 -4.56
C SER A 94 -13.87 -8.46 -5.91
N ASN A 95 -13.92 -7.13 -6.00
CA ASN A 95 -14.11 -6.40 -7.22
C ASN A 95 -12.75 -5.93 -7.74
N LEU A 96 -12.29 -6.53 -8.84
CA LEU A 96 -10.99 -6.22 -9.45
C LEU A 96 -10.90 -4.81 -10.08
N TYR A 97 -12.02 -4.09 -10.14
CA TYR A 97 -12.09 -2.70 -10.57
C TYR A 97 -12.39 -1.77 -9.38
N GLY A 98 -12.55 -2.30 -8.17
CA GLY A 98 -12.90 -1.54 -6.97
C GLY A 98 -11.78 -0.59 -6.56
N TYR A 99 -12.16 0.63 -6.21
CA TYR A 99 -11.24 1.61 -5.63
C TYR A 99 -11.29 1.50 -4.10
N VAL A 100 -10.14 1.15 -3.50
CA VAL A 100 -9.91 1.15 -2.05
C VAL A 100 -11.03 0.54 -1.19
N LEU A 101 -11.54 -0.64 -1.60
CA LEU A 101 -12.59 -1.38 -0.88
C LEU A 101 -13.90 -0.58 -0.70
N GLY A 102 -14.12 0.44 -1.53
CA GLY A 102 -15.29 1.32 -1.44
C GLY A 102 -15.20 2.37 -0.33
N ASP A 103 -14.04 2.59 0.30
CA ASP A 103 -13.85 3.61 1.34
C ASP A 103 -12.81 4.70 0.95
N PRO A 104 -13.10 5.53 -0.06
CA PRO A 104 -12.19 6.57 -0.55
C PRO A 104 -12.00 7.77 0.39
N VAL A 105 -12.76 7.83 1.49
CA VAL A 105 -12.63 8.89 2.50
C VAL A 105 -11.48 8.59 3.46
N ASN A 106 -11.26 7.30 3.76
CA ASN A 106 -10.26 6.84 4.73
C ASN A 106 -9.05 6.16 4.09
N LEU A 107 -9.18 5.68 2.84
CA LEU A 107 -8.15 4.92 2.14
C LEU A 107 -7.74 5.62 0.85
N VAL A 108 -6.49 5.39 0.47
CA VAL A 108 -5.90 5.87 -0.79
C VAL A 108 -5.08 4.77 -1.41
N ASP A 109 -5.07 4.70 -2.74
CA ASP A 109 -4.22 3.81 -3.52
C ASP A 109 -3.32 4.66 -4.46
N PRO A 110 -2.15 5.12 -3.97
CA PRO A 110 -1.29 6.07 -4.68
C PRO A 110 -0.61 5.51 -5.93
N MET A 111 -0.47 4.18 -6.03
CA MET A 111 0.13 3.51 -7.20
C MET A 111 -0.91 2.88 -8.11
N GLY A 112 -2.16 2.77 -7.68
CA GLY A 112 -3.08 1.80 -8.25
C GLY A 112 -2.66 0.36 -7.91
N LEU A 113 -1.98 0.11 -6.78
CA LEU A 113 -1.57 -1.20 -6.25
C LEU A 113 -1.51 -1.16 -4.70
N LEU A 114 -1.77 -2.29 -4.03
CA LEU A 114 -1.80 -2.40 -2.56
C LEU A 114 -0.56 -3.15 -2.01
N THR A 115 0.08 -2.63 -0.96
CA THR A 115 1.06 -3.36 -0.14
C THR A 115 0.39 -4.04 1.05
N GLU A 116 0.60 -5.35 1.18
CA GLU A 116 0.00 -6.17 2.22
C GLU A 116 1.07 -6.97 2.98
N LEU A 117 0.97 -6.99 4.31
CA LEU A 117 1.76 -7.86 5.17
C LEU A 117 0.93 -9.09 5.55
N TYR A 118 1.53 -10.27 5.48
CA TYR A 118 0.88 -11.54 5.76
C TYR A 118 1.54 -12.21 6.96
N ILE A 119 0.72 -12.53 7.95
CA ILE A 119 1.11 -13.17 9.20
C ILE A 119 0.54 -14.57 9.18
N TRP A 120 1.40 -15.57 9.06
CA TRP A 120 1.00 -16.96 8.97
C TRP A 120 1.10 -17.64 10.32
N GLU A 121 0.08 -18.43 10.66
CA GLU A 121 0.01 -19.10 11.95
C GLU A 121 1.14 -20.12 12.15
N GLY A 122 1.53 -20.28 13.40
CA GLY A 122 2.46 -21.33 13.81
C GLY A 122 1.82 -22.71 13.68
N VAL A 123 2.61 -23.69 13.26
CA VAL A 123 2.15 -25.08 13.19
C VAL A 123 2.61 -25.92 14.38
N GLY A 124 3.31 -25.32 15.34
CA GLY A 124 3.73 -25.98 16.58
C GLY A 124 4.97 -26.87 16.48
N TYR A 125 5.60 -26.98 15.31
CA TYR A 125 6.84 -27.75 15.13
C TYR A 125 7.74 -27.20 14.00
N GLY A 126 9.04 -27.53 14.07
CA GLY A 126 10.05 -27.18 13.06
C GLY A 126 10.29 -25.67 12.88
N GLU A 127 10.84 -25.30 11.72
CA GLU A 127 11.19 -23.91 11.36
C GLU A 127 9.98 -22.95 11.24
N SER A 128 8.75 -23.46 11.43
CA SER A 128 7.49 -22.68 11.40
C SER A 128 6.68 -22.85 12.69
N ALA A 129 7.31 -23.29 13.80
CA ALA A 129 6.64 -23.48 15.08
C ALA A 129 5.97 -22.19 15.59
N PHE A 130 6.60 -21.04 15.39
CA PHE A 130 6.14 -19.72 15.86
C PHE A 130 5.40 -18.90 14.80
N GLY A 131 5.09 -19.51 13.65
CA GLY A 131 4.48 -18.83 12.52
C GLY A 131 5.52 -18.32 11.52
N HIS A 132 5.07 -17.46 10.62
CA HIS A 132 5.92 -16.85 9.59
C HIS A 132 5.35 -15.50 9.16
N VAL A 133 6.19 -14.64 8.58
CA VAL A 133 5.74 -13.40 7.96
C VAL A 133 6.28 -13.27 6.54
N SER A 134 5.45 -12.70 5.67
CA SER A 134 5.83 -12.33 4.30
C SER A 134 5.15 -11.01 3.94
N ILE A 135 5.72 -10.27 3.00
CA ILE A 135 5.12 -9.04 2.50
C ILE A 135 4.87 -9.15 0.99
N GLY A 136 3.66 -8.77 0.58
CA GLY A 136 3.25 -8.62 -0.80
C GLY A 136 3.39 -7.17 -1.23
N ILE A 137 4.24 -6.91 -2.22
CA ILE A 137 4.35 -5.60 -2.87
C ILE A 137 4.16 -5.83 -4.36
N ASN A 138 3.16 -5.21 -4.98
CA ASN A 138 2.92 -5.26 -6.43
C ASN A 138 2.84 -6.69 -7.01
N ASN A 139 2.03 -7.57 -6.38
CA ASN A 139 1.89 -9.00 -6.71
C ASN A 139 3.17 -9.85 -6.58
N ILE A 140 4.18 -9.33 -5.89
CA ILE A 140 5.40 -10.06 -5.59
C ILE A 140 5.45 -10.28 -4.07
N SER A 141 5.48 -11.55 -3.68
CA SER A 141 5.74 -11.95 -2.30
C SER A 141 7.24 -11.94 -2.04
N TYR A 142 7.63 -11.34 -0.92
CA TYR A 142 8.96 -11.42 -0.32
C TYR A 142 8.83 -12.16 1.01
N SER A 143 9.47 -13.33 1.09
CA SER A 143 9.39 -14.22 2.25
C SER A 143 10.78 -14.64 2.69
N TRP A 144 11.25 -14.09 3.80
CA TRP A 144 12.58 -14.36 4.34
C TRP A 144 12.61 -15.63 5.19
N GLY A 145 13.45 -16.60 4.84
CA GLY A 145 13.61 -17.85 5.59
C GLY A 145 15.03 -18.41 5.55
N PRO A 146 15.25 -19.64 6.07
CA PRO A 146 16.57 -20.28 6.16
C PRO A 146 17.33 -20.38 4.84
N LYS A 147 16.60 -20.46 3.71
CA LYS A 147 17.17 -20.53 2.35
C LYS A 147 17.35 -19.16 1.69
N GLY A 148 17.20 -18.07 2.45
CA GLY A 148 17.23 -16.70 1.96
C GLY A 148 15.85 -16.13 1.63
N MET A 149 15.85 -15.02 0.88
CA MET A 149 14.62 -14.34 0.45
C MET A 149 13.97 -15.12 -0.70
N ASP A 150 12.83 -15.73 -0.42
CA ASP A 150 11.96 -16.30 -1.43
C ASP A 150 11.13 -15.20 -2.09
N ILE A 151 11.35 -15.00 -3.39
CA ILE A 151 10.72 -13.95 -4.20
C ILE A 151 9.93 -14.62 -5.32
N ARG A 152 8.60 -14.47 -5.30
CA ARG A 152 7.72 -15.08 -6.29
C ARG A 152 6.41 -14.32 -6.43
N ASN A 153 5.59 -14.71 -7.39
CA ASN A 153 4.23 -14.21 -7.51
C ASN A 153 3.42 -14.45 -6.22
N LEU A 154 2.71 -13.42 -5.77
CA LEU A 154 2.02 -13.39 -4.49
C LEU A 154 0.87 -14.40 -4.42
N ASP A 155 0.04 -14.50 -5.47
CA ASP A 155 -1.05 -15.50 -5.53
C ASP A 155 -0.53 -16.92 -5.39
N ASN A 156 0.59 -17.23 -6.06
CA ASN A 156 1.22 -18.55 -5.96
C ASN A 156 1.77 -18.80 -4.55
N TYR A 157 2.38 -17.79 -3.92
CA TYR A 157 2.85 -17.89 -2.54
C TYR A 157 1.70 -18.14 -1.56
N ILE A 158 0.62 -17.35 -1.64
CA ILE A 158 -0.57 -17.51 -0.80
C ILE A 158 -1.19 -18.89 -0.98
N LYS A 159 -1.30 -19.40 -2.21
CA LYS A 159 -1.78 -20.77 -2.48
C LYS A 159 -0.95 -21.82 -1.76
N ILE A 160 0.38 -21.68 -1.75
CA ILE A 160 1.29 -22.59 -1.04
C ILE A 160 1.05 -22.52 0.47
N GLN A 161 1.00 -21.31 1.04
CA GLN A 161 0.81 -21.12 2.48
C GLN A 161 -0.56 -21.63 2.94
N THR A 162 -1.62 -21.36 2.19
CA THR A 162 -2.99 -21.80 2.51
C THR A 162 -3.20 -23.30 2.34
N ASN A 163 -2.30 -24.04 1.68
CA ASN A 163 -2.33 -25.51 1.75
C ASN A 163 -1.81 -26.04 3.10
N PHE A 164 -1.07 -25.22 3.84
CA PHE A 164 -0.34 -25.62 5.04
C PHE A 164 -0.96 -25.07 6.32
N ARG A 165 -1.35 -23.79 6.34
CA ARG A 165 -1.76 -23.05 7.55
C ARG A 165 -2.76 -21.92 7.23
N ASN A 166 -3.40 -21.39 8.28
CA ASN A 166 -4.14 -20.14 8.16
C ASN A 166 -3.18 -18.96 8.28
N GLY A 167 -3.71 -17.76 8.05
CA GLY A 167 -2.98 -16.53 8.30
C GLY A 167 -3.92 -15.33 8.43
N ILE A 168 -3.31 -14.17 8.60
CA ILE A 168 -3.96 -12.86 8.66
C ILE A 168 -3.21 -11.97 7.67
N ARG A 169 -3.92 -11.24 6.83
CA ARG A 169 -3.34 -10.14 6.05
C ARG A 169 -3.71 -8.80 6.67
N LEU A 170 -2.81 -7.83 6.56
CA LEU A 170 -3.02 -6.44 6.92
C LEU A 170 -2.43 -5.52 5.85
N THR A 171 -3.09 -4.40 5.61
CA THR A 171 -2.63 -3.37 4.68
C THR A 171 -1.62 -2.46 5.36
N LEU A 172 -0.55 -2.08 4.65
CA LEU A 172 0.42 -1.09 5.10
C LEU A 172 0.25 0.23 4.32
N PRO A 173 0.24 1.40 4.98
CA PRO A 173 0.03 2.70 4.35
C PRO A 173 1.33 3.24 3.74
N LEU A 174 1.92 2.50 2.81
CA LEU A 174 3.16 2.92 2.14
C LEU A 174 2.86 3.83 0.95
N THR A 175 3.66 4.87 0.80
CA THR A 175 3.68 5.68 -0.44
C THR A 175 4.41 4.94 -1.55
N THR A 176 4.13 5.30 -2.80
CA THR A 176 4.82 4.84 -4.02
C THR A 176 6.35 4.85 -3.91
N ALA A 177 6.92 5.92 -3.34
CA ALA A 177 8.36 6.03 -3.18
C ALA A 177 8.89 5.05 -2.14
N GLN A 178 8.18 4.89 -1.02
CA GLN A 178 8.52 3.93 0.03
C GLN A 178 8.40 2.49 -0.47
N GLU A 179 7.38 2.14 -1.25
CA GLU A 179 7.24 0.79 -1.84
C GLU A 179 8.41 0.44 -2.76
N LYS A 180 8.83 1.36 -3.63
CA LYS A 180 10.00 1.14 -4.50
C LYS A 180 11.29 0.94 -3.70
N VAL A 181 11.50 1.76 -2.66
CA VAL A 181 12.65 1.63 -1.76
C VAL A 181 12.60 0.30 -1.02
N PHE A 182 11.44 -0.08 -0.50
CA PHE A 182 11.27 -1.28 0.31
C PHE A 182 11.41 -2.55 -0.53
N ALA A 183 10.79 -2.62 -1.71
CA ALA A 183 10.94 -3.74 -2.62
C ALA A 183 12.40 -3.94 -3.07
N LYS A 184 13.13 -2.84 -3.35
CA LYS A 184 14.57 -2.90 -3.67
C LYS A 184 15.39 -3.39 -2.47
N TYR A 185 15.06 -2.94 -1.27
CA TYR A 185 15.68 -3.39 -0.03
C TYR A 185 15.47 -4.89 0.19
N LEU A 186 14.22 -5.37 0.11
CA LEU A 186 13.88 -6.78 0.31
C LEU A 186 14.55 -7.68 -0.72
N LYS A 187 14.59 -7.26 -2.00
CA LYS A 187 15.25 -8.01 -3.08
C LYS A 187 16.73 -8.25 -2.81
N ASN A 188 17.40 -7.31 -2.17
CA ASN A 188 18.84 -7.37 -1.88
C ASN A 188 19.15 -7.85 -0.46
N TYR A 189 18.14 -8.15 0.37
CA TYR A 189 18.34 -8.46 1.78
C TYR A 189 19.27 -9.68 1.97
N SER A 190 19.09 -10.72 1.16
CA SER A 190 19.92 -11.95 1.17
C SER A 190 21.39 -11.70 0.92
N ASN A 191 21.76 -10.63 0.21
CA ASN A 191 23.15 -10.40 -0.21
C ASN A 191 24.06 -10.08 0.97
N ASN A 192 23.50 -9.49 2.03
CA ASN A 192 24.25 -8.99 3.17
C ASN A 192 23.82 -9.64 4.49
N ASN A 193 22.88 -10.59 4.45
CA ASN A 193 22.29 -11.17 5.64
C ASN A 193 22.10 -12.68 5.47
N SER A 194 22.31 -13.43 6.55
CA SER A 194 21.99 -14.85 6.63
C SER A 194 20.93 -15.06 7.69
N TYR A 195 20.02 -16.01 7.46
CA TYR A 195 18.96 -16.34 8.41
C TYR A 195 19.54 -17.13 9.58
N TRP A 196 19.19 -16.75 10.81
CA TRP A 196 19.52 -17.54 12.00
C TRP A 196 18.58 -17.16 13.15
N PHE A 197 18.17 -18.16 13.92
CA PHE A 197 17.30 -17.97 15.07
C PHE A 197 18.12 -17.84 16.36
N PRO A 198 17.82 -16.91 17.28
CA PRO A 198 16.67 -15.99 17.26
C PRO A 198 16.94 -14.59 16.67
N GLY A 199 18.13 -14.29 16.14
CA GLY A 199 18.51 -12.89 15.88
C GLY A 199 18.31 -12.33 14.47
N ASN A 200 18.17 -13.14 13.43
CA ASN A 200 17.77 -12.66 12.10
C ASN A 200 16.75 -13.63 11.47
N VAL A 201 15.51 -13.44 11.86
CA VAL A 201 14.36 -14.30 11.58
C VAL A 201 13.44 -13.64 10.55
N CYS A 202 12.32 -14.31 10.21
CA CYS A 202 11.41 -13.88 9.15
C CYS A 202 10.87 -12.44 9.31
N THR A 203 10.77 -11.93 10.53
CA THR A 203 10.29 -10.56 10.82
C THR A 203 11.35 -9.48 10.62
N ASP A 204 12.64 -9.80 10.67
CA ASP A 204 13.73 -8.82 10.60
C ASP A 204 13.73 -7.91 9.37
N PRO A 205 13.60 -8.42 8.13
CA PRO A 205 13.52 -7.56 6.96
C PRO A 205 12.31 -6.61 7.03
N ILE A 206 11.21 -7.04 7.63
CA ILE A 206 10.01 -6.20 7.77
C ILE A 206 10.24 -5.13 8.82
N ASN A 207 10.73 -5.51 9.99
CA ASN A 207 11.07 -4.61 11.09
C ASN A 207 12.02 -3.50 10.63
N LYS A 208 13.17 -3.89 10.08
CA LYS A 208 14.22 -2.97 9.62
C LYS A 208 13.74 -2.14 8.43
N GLY A 209 13.03 -2.76 7.49
CA GLY A 209 12.51 -2.09 6.31
C GLY A 209 11.53 -0.99 6.66
N LEU A 210 10.51 -1.28 7.47
CA LEU A 210 9.53 -0.27 7.88
C LEU A 210 10.15 0.85 8.72
N ARG A 211 11.06 0.53 9.65
CA ARG A 211 11.77 1.57 10.41
C ARG A 211 12.65 2.46 9.53
N ASN A 212 13.31 1.90 8.52
CA ASN A 212 14.07 2.67 7.53
C ASN A 212 13.17 3.58 6.66
N LEU A 213 11.89 3.25 6.52
CA LEU A 213 10.90 4.10 5.85
C LEU A 213 10.29 5.18 6.77
N GLY A 214 10.71 5.23 8.05
CA GLY A 214 10.30 6.24 9.03
C GLY A 214 9.13 5.83 9.92
N PHE A 215 8.71 4.56 9.92
CA PHE A 215 7.67 4.08 10.84
C PHE A 215 8.25 3.77 12.22
N ASP A 216 7.55 4.22 13.27
CA ASP A 216 7.96 4.05 14.65
C ASP A 216 7.08 3.01 15.35
N PHE A 217 7.71 1.92 15.81
CA PHE A 217 7.11 0.79 16.50
C PHE A 217 8.21 -0.11 17.08
N ASP A 218 7.86 -0.94 18.05
CA ASP A 218 8.80 -1.86 18.68
C ASP A 218 9.04 -3.11 17.80
N PRO A 219 10.27 -3.39 17.33
CA PRO A 219 10.52 -4.51 16.44
C PRO A 219 10.30 -5.84 17.15
N GLN A 220 9.52 -6.74 16.53
CA GLN A 220 9.14 -8.02 17.12
C GLN A 220 9.79 -9.18 16.39
N THR A 221 10.29 -10.18 17.15
CA THR A 221 10.87 -11.41 16.59
C THR A 221 9.82 -12.44 16.21
N VAL A 222 8.66 -12.42 16.88
CA VAL A 222 7.55 -13.35 16.63
C VAL A 222 6.53 -12.71 15.69
N PRO A 223 6.11 -13.38 14.59
CA PRO A 223 5.15 -12.84 13.64
C PRO A 223 3.84 -12.36 14.27
N MET A 224 3.27 -13.11 15.22
CA MET A 224 2.03 -12.69 15.89
C MET A 224 2.25 -11.47 16.80
N ALA A 225 3.43 -11.34 17.44
CA ALA A 225 3.75 -10.14 18.19
C ALA A 225 3.89 -8.93 17.26
N LEU A 226 4.54 -9.10 16.10
CA LEU A 226 4.64 -8.06 15.07
C LEU A 226 3.26 -7.61 14.60
N TYR A 227 2.35 -8.56 14.37
CA TYR A 227 0.95 -8.25 14.04
C TYR A 227 0.31 -7.34 15.09
N LEU A 228 0.36 -7.74 16.36
CA LEU A 228 -0.26 -6.99 17.46
C LEU A 228 0.33 -5.58 17.58
N GLU A 229 1.64 -5.46 17.45
CA GLU A 229 2.34 -4.18 17.49
C GLU A 229 1.92 -3.24 16.34
N LEU A 230 1.88 -3.76 15.11
CA LEU A 230 1.47 -2.95 13.95
C LEU A 230 0.00 -2.51 14.04
N ILE A 231 -0.87 -3.34 14.60
CA ILE A 231 -2.27 -2.97 14.86
C ILE A 231 -2.36 -1.91 15.96
N HIS A 232 -1.65 -2.10 17.07
CA HIS A 232 -1.66 -1.18 18.21
C HIS A 232 -1.17 0.22 17.82
N THR A 233 -0.11 0.28 17.02
CA THR A 233 0.44 1.55 16.49
C THR A 233 -0.39 2.16 15.35
N GLY A 234 -1.40 1.47 14.83
CA GLY A 234 -2.24 1.92 13.71
C GLY A 234 -1.56 1.91 12.34
N ILE A 235 -0.34 1.33 12.26
CA ILE A 235 0.39 1.13 11.00
C ILE A 235 -0.29 0.04 10.18
N GLY A 236 -0.60 -1.09 10.81
CA GLY A 236 -1.36 -2.18 10.19
C GLY A 236 -2.85 -1.85 10.15
N ARG A 237 -3.46 -2.00 8.96
CA ARG A 237 -4.88 -1.69 8.75
C ARG A 237 -5.63 -2.89 8.16
N ASN A 238 -6.95 -2.89 8.32
CA ASN A 238 -7.86 -3.84 7.67
C ASN A 238 -7.49 -5.32 7.86
N PRO A 239 -7.29 -5.80 9.10
CA PRO A 239 -6.92 -7.20 9.34
C PRO A 239 -7.98 -8.13 8.76
N THR A 240 -7.57 -9.03 7.87
CA THR A 240 -8.45 -10.00 7.22
C THR A 240 -7.92 -11.41 7.41
N TYR A 241 -8.77 -12.31 7.87
CA TYR A 241 -8.40 -13.70 8.09
C TYR A 241 -8.30 -14.48 6.76
N ILE A 242 -7.26 -15.29 6.62
CA ILE A 242 -6.99 -16.17 5.49
C ILE A 242 -7.13 -17.61 5.96
N ARG A 243 -8.11 -18.33 5.43
CA ARG A 243 -8.34 -19.72 5.78
C ARG A 243 -7.42 -20.66 5.02
N LYS A 244 -6.90 -21.66 5.74
CA LYS A 244 -6.31 -22.86 5.14
C LYS A 244 -7.35 -23.53 4.23
N ARG A 245 -6.93 -23.97 3.04
CA ARG A 245 -7.77 -24.73 2.11
C ARG A 245 -8.08 -26.10 2.72
N MET A 246 -9.36 -26.45 2.79
CA MET A 246 -9.79 -27.80 3.11
C MET A 246 -9.50 -28.72 1.92
N LYS A 247 -8.72 -29.78 2.14
CA LYS A 247 -8.67 -30.89 1.18
C LYS A 247 -9.93 -31.72 1.40
N TYR A 248 -10.87 -31.68 0.46
CA TYR A 248 -11.87 -32.74 0.37
C TYR A 248 -11.12 -34.00 -0.03
N GLN A 249 -11.16 -35.02 0.84
CA GLN A 249 -10.69 -36.37 0.53
C GLN A 249 -11.77 -37.09 -0.28
#